data_AF-W7K175-F1
#
_entry.id   AF-W7K175-F1
#
_cell.length_a   1.000
_cell.length_b   1.000
_cell.length_c   1.000
_cell.angle_alpha   90.00
_cell.angle_beta   90.00
_cell.angle_gamma   90.00
#
_symmetry.space_group_name_H-M   'P 1'
#
loop_
_entity.id
_entity.type
_entity.pdbx_description
1 polymer ?
#
loop_
_entity_poly.entity_id
_entity_poly.type
_entity_poly.pdbx_seq_one_letter_code
_entity_poly.pdbx_strand_id
1 'polypeptide(L)'
;MSCLRCGCGLGGVAAGVGIFGTVAVKELTKASTVAAIAAAQEAAAAKGAVAGAEAGIKTVISGLQKLDISTLNGQTLVSYFDTTDYTNFKTIAHAINTQYDPSPCVLGRSGASESFCSWVRANFFAPQEISGKVSSTYESIEIGVTSIVSDAKKAAAAA
;
A
#
# COMPACT_ATOMS: atom_id res chain seq x y z
N MET A 1 27.32 17.85 -80.43
CA MET A 1 25.93 18.09 -80.86
C MET A 1 25.18 18.69 -79.69
N SER A 2 24.77 19.95 -79.85
CA SER A 2 24.00 20.72 -78.89
C SER A 2 22.58 20.16 -78.73
N CYS A 3 22.02 20.26 -77.53
CA CYS A 3 20.64 20.70 -77.35
C CYS A 3 20.57 21.66 -76.17
N LEU A 4 20.38 22.92 -76.56
CA LEU A 4 20.06 24.09 -75.76
C LEU A 4 18.56 24.07 -75.41
N ARG A 5 18.20 24.73 -74.30
CA ARG A 5 16.88 25.29 -73.90
C ARG A 5 16.05 24.46 -72.92
N CYS A 6 15.91 24.92 -71.67
CA CYS A 6 15.07 26.03 -71.17
C CYS A 6 13.71 25.48 -70.70
N GLY A 7 13.63 25.16 -69.41
CA GLY A 7 12.40 25.09 -68.64
C GLY A 7 12.50 26.14 -67.54
N CYS A 8 12.04 27.34 -67.86
CA CYS A 8 11.84 28.42 -66.91
C CYS A 8 10.62 28.11 -66.04
N GLY A 9 10.73 28.38 -64.74
CA GLY A 9 9.59 28.88 -63.96
C GLY A 9 8.85 27.88 -63.06
N LEU A 10 8.99 28.17 -61.76
CA LEU A 10 7.86 28.35 -60.83
C LEU A 10 7.03 27.12 -60.43
N GLY A 11 7.33 26.68 -59.21
CA GLY A 11 6.48 25.87 -58.35
C GLY A 11 7.38 25.34 -57.23
N GLY A 12 7.83 26.18 -56.29
CA GLY A 12 6.98 26.54 -55.17
C GLY A 12 6.65 25.27 -54.39
N VAL A 13 7.26 25.11 -53.20
CA VAL A 13 7.04 23.99 -52.25
C VAL A 13 7.90 22.74 -52.49
N ALA A 14 9.19 22.81 -52.18
CA ALA A 14 9.93 21.63 -51.72
C ALA A 14 11.15 21.94 -50.82
N ALA A 15 11.47 23.20 -50.54
CA ALA A 15 12.56 23.59 -49.63
C ALA A 15 12.11 23.77 -48.16
N GLY A 16 10.89 23.33 -47.82
CA GLY A 16 10.27 23.59 -46.51
C GLY A 16 9.86 22.34 -45.71
N VAL A 17 10.09 21.12 -46.21
CA VAL A 17 9.70 19.88 -45.49
C VAL A 17 10.90 19.13 -44.90
N GLY A 18 12.14 19.48 -45.28
CA GLY A 18 13.33 18.82 -44.73
C GLY A 18 13.74 19.26 -43.31
N ILE A 19 13.36 20.48 -42.90
CA ILE A 19 13.81 21.06 -41.62
C ILE A 19 12.69 21.04 -40.57
N PHE A 20 11.44 21.28 -40.98
CA PHE A 20 10.29 21.17 -40.08
C PHE A 20 9.89 19.72 -39.81
N GLY A 21 10.12 18.79 -40.76
CA GLY A 21 9.84 17.37 -40.57
C GLY A 21 10.74 16.72 -39.53
N THR A 22 12.04 17.05 -39.51
CA THR A 22 12.97 16.49 -38.51
C THR A 22 12.75 17.07 -37.12
N VAL A 23 12.46 18.37 -37.00
CA VAL A 23 12.12 19.00 -35.70
C VAL A 23 10.78 18.50 -35.17
N ALA A 24 9.72 18.46 -36.00
CA ALA A 24 8.43 17.94 -35.58
C ALA A 24 8.48 16.45 -35.19
N VAL A 25 9.26 15.63 -35.90
CA VAL A 25 9.48 14.22 -35.55
C VAL A 25 10.30 14.08 -34.27
N LYS A 26 11.32 14.91 -34.03
CA LYS A 26 12.11 14.87 -32.78
C LYS A 26 11.27 15.26 -31.57
N GLU A 27 10.41 16.26 -31.70
CA GLU A 27 9.48 16.70 -30.65
C GLU A 27 8.35 15.70 -30.43
N LEU A 28 7.78 15.09 -31.48
CA LEU A 28 6.81 14.00 -31.37
C LEU A 28 7.44 12.76 -30.70
N THR A 29 8.66 12.40 -31.09
CA THR A 29 9.39 11.27 -30.49
C THR A 29 9.69 11.55 -29.01
N LYS A 30 10.07 12.77 -28.63
CA LYS A 30 10.24 13.19 -27.22
C LYS A 30 8.92 13.15 -26.45
N ALA A 31 7.83 13.64 -27.03
CA ALA A 31 6.52 13.59 -26.40
C ALA A 31 6.03 12.15 -26.22
N SER A 32 6.29 11.29 -27.20
CA SER A 32 5.96 9.86 -27.16
C SER A 32 6.81 9.10 -26.14
N THR A 33 8.10 9.40 -26.01
CA THR A 33 8.95 8.78 -24.97
C THR A 33 8.59 9.28 -23.58
N VAL A 34 8.28 10.57 -23.39
CA VAL A 34 7.81 11.10 -22.11
C VAL A 34 6.46 10.47 -21.72
N ALA A 35 5.53 10.33 -22.67
CA ALA A 35 4.26 9.66 -22.43
C ALA A 35 4.44 8.17 -22.10
N ALA A 36 5.35 7.48 -22.79
CA ALA A 36 5.67 6.08 -22.51
C ALA A 36 6.35 5.89 -21.15
N ILE A 37 7.25 6.79 -20.76
CA ILE A 37 7.88 6.79 -19.43
C ILE A 37 6.84 7.09 -18.36
N ALA A 38 5.98 8.09 -18.56
CA ALA A 38 4.89 8.39 -17.64
C ALA A 38 3.94 7.19 -17.49
N ALA A 39 3.52 6.56 -18.59
CA ALA A 39 2.68 5.37 -18.55
C ALA A 39 3.38 4.17 -17.89
N ALA A 40 4.68 3.97 -18.14
CA ALA A 40 5.46 2.93 -17.50
C ALA A 40 5.66 3.20 -16.00
N GLN A 41 5.81 4.46 -15.61
CA GLN A 41 5.97 4.89 -14.23
C GLN A 41 4.63 4.81 -13.48
N GLU A 42 3.51 5.16 -14.11
CA GLU A 42 2.15 4.92 -13.59
C GLU A 42 1.87 3.42 -13.47
N ALA A 43 2.21 2.61 -14.47
CA ALA A 43 2.05 1.16 -14.40
C ALA A 43 2.96 0.52 -13.34
N ALA A 44 4.20 1.01 -13.19
CA ALA A 44 5.11 0.57 -12.13
C ALA A 44 4.65 1.03 -10.75
N ALA A 45 4.12 2.23 -10.62
CA ALA A 45 3.53 2.75 -9.38
C ALA A 45 2.27 1.97 -9.01
N ALA A 46 1.40 1.65 -9.96
CA ALA A 46 0.22 0.82 -9.75
C ALA A 46 0.62 -0.61 -9.35
N LYS A 47 1.60 -1.22 -10.02
CA LYS A 47 2.11 -2.55 -9.66
C LYS A 47 2.78 -2.56 -8.28
N GLY A 48 3.58 -1.54 -7.96
CA GLY A 48 4.20 -1.37 -6.65
C GLY A 48 3.16 -1.12 -5.55
N ALA A 49 2.09 -0.37 -5.83
CA ALA A 49 0.99 -0.17 -4.89
C ALA A 49 0.22 -1.46 -4.60
N VAL A 50 -0.02 -2.30 -5.62
CA VAL A 50 -0.65 -3.62 -5.45
C VAL A 50 0.27 -4.56 -4.66
N ALA A 51 1.53 -4.70 -5.08
CA ALA A 51 2.51 -5.55 -4.38
C ALA A 51 2.72 -5.10 -2.92
N GLY A 52 2.78 -3.79 -2.68
CA GLY A 52 2.87 -3.21 -1.35
C GLY A 52 1.64 -3.47 -0.50
N ALA A 53 0.44 -3.32 -1.06
CA ALA A 53 -0.80 -3.65 -0.35
C ALA A 53 -0.86 -5.14 0.03
N GLU A 54 -0.52 -6.04 -0.89
CA GLU A 54 -0.46 -7.49 -0.64
C GLU A 54 0.56 -7.83 0.47
N ALA A 55 1.76 -7.24 0.41
CA ALA A 55 2.80 -7.44 1.43
C ALA A 55 2.37 -6.91 2.81
N GLY A 56 1.72 -5.74 2.85
CA GLY A 56 1.15 -5.16 4.07
C GLY A 56 0.06 -6.05 4.67
N ILE A 57 -0.93 -6.45 3.87
CA ILE A 57 -2.03 -7.34 4.29
C ILE A 57 -1.47 -8.66 4.81
N LYS A 58 -0.55 -9.31 4.08
CA LYS A 58 0.07 -10.57 4.50
C LYS A 58 0.79 -10.43 5.85
N THR A 59 1.43 -9.29 6.08
CA THR A 59 2.11 -9.00 7.36
C THR A 59 1.12 -8.86 8.50
N VAL A 60 -0.01 -8.14 8.30
CA VAL A 60 -1.07 -8.06 9.31
C VAL A 60 -1.68 -9.43 9.60
N ILE A 61 -2.03 -10.20 8.58
CA ILE A 61 -2.59 -11.56 8.73
C ILE A 61 -1.63 -12.44 9.54
N SER A 62 -0.35 -12.45 9.17
CA SER A 62 0.68 -13.24 9.87
C SER A 62 0.85 -12.78 11.32
N GLY A 63 0.77 -11.48 11.59
CA GLY A 63 0.82 -10.90 12.93
C GLY A 63 -0.34 -11.38 13.79
N LEU A 64 -1.57 -11.33 13.26
CA LEU A 64 -2.78 -11.76 13.97
C LEU A 64 -2.81 -13.28 14.21
N GLN A 65 -2.40 -14.09 13.23
CA GLN A 65 -2.36 -15.55 13.38
C GLN A 65 -1.39 -16.01 14.47
N LYS A 66 -0.27 -15.30 14.69
CA LYS A 66 0.65 -15.56 15.80
C LYS A 66 0.02 -15.35 17.18
N LEU A 67 -1.10 -14.63 17.23
CA LEU A 67 -1.89 -14.37 18.44
C LEU A 67 -3.10 -15.30 18.56
N ASP A 68 -3.16 -16.37 17.75
CA ASP A 68 -4.31 -17.27 17.59
C ASP A 68 -5.60 -16.57 17.10
N ILE A 69 -5.47 -15.40 16.48
CA ILE A 69 -6.58 -14.70 15.83
C ILE A 69 -6.63 -15.18 14.38
N SER A 70 -7.67 -15.94 14.03
CA SER A 70 -7.85 -16.52 12.69
C SER A 70 -9.05 -15.95 11.94
N THR A 71 -9.91 -15.20 12.63
CA THR A 71 -11.11 -14.58 12.07
C THR A 71 -11.32 -13.20 12.65
N LEU A 72 -11.96 -12.31 11.89
CA LEU A 72 -12.45 -11.01 12.36
C LEU A 72 -13.87 -10.80 11.84
N ASN A 73 -14.79 -10.33 12.68
CA ASN A 73 -16.21 -10.15 12.35
C ASN A 73 -16.85 -11.41 11.73
N GLY A 74 -16.48 -12.60 12.22
CA GLY A 74 -16.99 -13.88 11.71
C GLY A 74 -16.47 -14.26 10.31
N GLN A 75 -15.53 -13.50 9.75
CA GLN A 75 -14.91 -13.76 8.45
C GLN A 75 -13.47 -14.24 8.62
N THR A 76 -12.96 -14.98 7.63
CA THR A 76 -11.51 -15.27 7.58
C THR A 76 -10.72 -13.98 7.45
N LEU A 77 -9.47 -13.95 7.93
CA LEU A 77 -8.65 -12.74 7.81
C LEU A 77 -8.46 -12.29 6.36
N VAL A 78 -8.33 -13.23 5.42
CA VAL A 78 -8.24 -12.91 3.98
C VAL A 78 -9.48 -12.14 3.53
N SER A 79 -10.67 -12.71 3.73
CA SER A 79 -11.93 -12.06 3.35
C SER A 79 -12.18 -10.73 4.06
N TYR A 80 -11.73 -10.61 5.31
CA TYR A 80 -11.84 -9.38 6.08
C TYR A 80 -10.99 -8.25 5.47
N PHE A 81 -9.74 -8.53 5.10
CA PHE A 81 -8.82 -7.54 4.53
C PHE A 81 -9.00 -7.32 3.02
N ASP A 82 -9.77 -8.16 2.31
CA ASP A 82 -10.22 -7.87 0.94
C ASP A 82 -11.09 -6.62 0.87
N THR A 83 -11.79 -6.30 1.97
CA THR A 83 -12.74 -5.16 2.04
C THR A 83 -12.36 -4.11 3.09
N THR A 84 -11.48 -4.46 4.03
CA THR A 84 -11.05 -3.58 5.11
C THR A 84 -9.62 -3.12 4.89
N ASP A 85 -9.39 -1.81 4.97
CA ASP A 85 -8.06 -1.23 4.92
C ASP A 85 -7.20 -1.73 6.10
N TYR A 86 -6.12 -2.46 5.78
CA TYR A 86 -5.18 -3.00 6.77
C TYR A 86 -4.47 -1.91 7.58
N THR A 87 -4.47 -0.66 7.11
CA THR A 87 -3.87 0.48 7.83
C THR A 87 -4.78 1.07 8.89
N ASN A 88 -6.08 0.72 8.88
CA ASN A 88 -7.07 1.19 9.84
C ASN A 88 -7.02 0.39 11.14
N PHE A 89 -5.99 0.66 11.95
CA PHE A 89 -5.75 -0.03 13.22
C PHE A 89 -6.95 0.03 14.18
N LYS A 90 -7.73 1.12 14.17
CA LYS A 90 -8.90 1.28 15.05
C LYS A 90 -9.99 0.27 14.70
N THR A 91 -10.31 0.11 13.42
CA THR A 91 -11.30 -0.85 12.95
C THR A 91 -10.87 -2.29 13.28
N ILE A 92 -9.58 -2.60 13.09
CA ILE A 92 -9.03 -3.91 13.43
C ILE A 92 -9.08 -4.15 14.95
N ALA A 93 -8.64 -3.17 15.76
CA ALA A 93 -8.66 -3.25 17.22
C ALA A 93 -10.08 -3.44 17.77
N HIS A 94 -11.05 -2.72 17.23
CA HIS A 94 -12.46 -2.87 17.57
C HIS A 94 -12.98 -4.29 17.26
N ALA A 95 -12.68 -4.82 16.07
CA ALA A 95 -13.08 -6.17 15.68
C ALA A 95 -12.49 -7.23 16.62
N ILE A 96 -11.20 -7.12 16.95
CA ILE A 96 -10.52 -8.00 17.91
C ILE A 96 -11.18 -7.91 19.29
N ASN A 97 -11.35 -6.70 19.81
CA ASN A 97 -11.93 -6.48 21.14
C ASN A 97 -13.35 -7.05 21.25
N THR A 98 -14.14 -6.92 20.19
CA THR A 98 -15.53 -7.40 20.16
C THR A 98 -15.62 -8.92 20.06
N GLN A 99 -14.78 -9.55 19.24
CA GLN A 99 -14.88 -10.99 18.98
C GLN A 99 -14.13 -11.85 20.02
N TYR A 100 -13.00 -11.37 20.52
CA TYR A 100 -12.10 -12.15 21.39
C TYR A 100 -12.16 -11.76 22.86
N ASP A 101 -12.87 -10.69 23.22
CA ASP A 101 -13.03 -10.13 24.58
C ASP A 101 -11.78 -10.30 25.47
N PRO A 102 -10.96 -9.26 25.66
CA PRO A 102 -9.69 -9.41 26.37
C PRO A 102 -9.82 -9.37 27.90
N SER A 103 -11.05 -9.21 28.43
CA SER A 103 -11.32 -9.20 29.88
C SER A 103 -10.73 -10.39 30.66
N PRO A 104 -10.68 -11.64 30.13
CA PRO A 104 -10.12 -12.77 30.83
C PRO A 104 -8.61 -12.67 31.02
N CYS A 105 -7.90 -11.95 30.14
CA CYS A 105 -6.45 -11.81 30.15
C CYS A 105 -5.89 -11.04 31.36
N VAL A 106 -6.74 -10.18 31.95
CA VAL A 106 -6.44 -9.40 33.16
C VAL A 106 -6.90 -10.13 34.42
N LEU A 107 -8.06 -10.79 34.35
CA LEU A 107 -8.69 -11.45 35.50
C LEU A 107 -8.21 -12.90 35.73
N GLY A 108 -7.35 -13.44 34.86
CA GLY A 108 -6.87 -14.82 34.95
C GLY A 108 -7.96 -15.86 34.72
N ARG A 109 -9.01 -15.49 33.98
CA ARG A 109 -10.13 -16.38 33.66
C ARG A 109 -9.84 -17.13 32.36
N SER A 110 -10.26 -18.38 32.29
CA SER A 110 -10.20 -19.18 31.06
C SER A 110 -11.14 -18.60 29.99
N GLY A 111 -10.69 -18.52 28.74
CA GLY A 111 -11.56 -18.09 27.62
C GLY A 111 -10.81 -17.51 26.43
N ALA A 112 -9.64 -16.91 26.66
CA ALA A 112 -8.76 -16.38 25.61
C ALA A 112 -7.46 -17.19 25.52
N SER A 113 -6.82 -17.17 24.34
CA SER A 113 -5.54 -17.87 24.14
C SER A 113 -4.42 -17.22 24.95
N GLU A 114 -3.46 -18.02 25.41
CA GLU A 114 -2.29 -17.50 26.14
C GLU A 114 -1.44 -16.56 25.27
N SER A 115 -1.34 -16.82 23.97
CA SER A 115 -0.65 -15.95 23.00
C SER A 115 -1.30 -14.57 22.94
N PHE A 116 -2.62 -14.51 22.79
CA PHE A 116 -3.39 -13.28 22.79
C PHE A 116 -3.29 -12.55 24.13
N CYS A 117 -3.48 -13.25 25.25
CA CYS A 117 -3.40 -12.64 26.56
C CYS A 117 -2.00 -12.14 26.92
N SER A 118 -0.96 -12.87 26.53
CA SER A 118 0.42 -12.42 26.68
C SER A 118 0.67 -11.14 25.89
N TRP A 119 0.18 -11.08 24.65
CA TRP A 119 0.29 -9.90 23.82
C TRP A 119 -0.51 -8.70 24.35
N VAL A 120 -1.76 -8.89 24.78
CA VAL A 120 -2.56 -7.84 25.42
C VAL A 120 -1.82 -7.29 26.64
N ARG A 121 -1.32 -8.17 27.50
CA ARG A 121 -0.61 -7.80 28.73
C ARG A 121 0.71 -7.08 28.44
N ALA A 122 1.46 -7.49 27.42
CA ALA A 122 2.68 -6.80 27.00
C ALA A 122 2.41 -5.35 26.57
N ASN A 123 1.30 -5.11 25.87
CA ASN A 123 0.90 -3.76 25.45
C ASN A 123 0.21 -2.96 26.56
N PHE A 124 -0.38 -3.64 27.55
CA PHE A 124 -0.99 -3.03 28.74
C PHE A 124 0.03 -2.31 29.62
N PHE A 125 1.24 -2.87 29.75
CA PHE A 125 2.32 -2.30 30.54
C PHE A 125 3.26 -1.37 29.76
N ALA A 126 3.07 -1.23 28.44
CA ALA A 126 3.96 -0.47 27.56
C ALA A 126 3.94 1.06 27.76
N PRO A 127 2.87 1.72 28.28
CA PRO A 127 2.94 3.13 28.66
C PRO A 127 2.98 3.30 30.19
N GLN A 128 4.13 3.03 30.83
CA GLN A 128 4.37 3.37 32.25
C GLN A 128 5.31 4.59 32.42
N GLU A 129 5.10 5.66 31.65
CA GLU A 129 5.72 6.97 31.91
C GLU A 129 4.66 8.07 32.13
N ILE A 130 3.43 7.71 32.52
CA ILE A 130 2.41 8.69 32.92
C ILE A 130 1.68 8.19 34.16
N SER A 131 2.06 8.78 35.29
CA SER A 131 1.38 8.78 36.60
C SER A 131 -0.06 8.24 36.58
N GLY A 132 -0.27 7.05 37.14
CA GLY A 132 -1.54 6.62 37.74
C GLY A 132 -2.70 6.25 36.81
N LYS A 133 -2.54 6.18 35.48
CA LYS A 133 -3.59 5.67 34.59
C LYS A 133 -3.45 4.17 34.36
N VAL A 134 -4.39 3.39 34.90
CA VAL A 134 -4.62 2.01 34.44
C VAL A 134 -5.15 2.11 33.01
N SER A 135 -4.33 1.77 32.01
CA SER A 135 -4.77 1.70 30.62
C SER A 135 -5.87 0.63 30.50
N SER A 136 -6.88 0.86 29.67
CA SER A 136 -7.90 -0.15 29.45
C SER A 136 -7.37 -1.31 28.59
N THR A 137 -7.98 -2.47 28.69
CA THR A 137 -7.61 -3.62 27.84
C THR A 137 -7.81 -3.33 26.35
N TYR A 138 -8.77 -2.47 26.00
CA TYR A 138 -8.98 -1.99 24.63
C TYR A 138 -7.82 -1.12 24.12
N GLU A 139 -7.34 -0.17 24.92
CA GLU A 139 -6.17 0.65 24.56
C GLU A 139 -4.92 -0.22 24.32
N SER A 140 -4.78 -1.30 25.08
CA SER A 140 -3.68 -2.27 24.89
C SER A 140 -3.77 -2.96 23.52
N ILE A 141 -4.99 -3.32 23.10
CA ILE A 141 -5.23 -3.87 21.76
C ILE A 141 -4.93 -2.80 20.70
N GLU A 142 -5.35 -1.55 20.88
CA GLU A 142 -5.05 -0.47 19.93
C GLU A 142 -3.54 -0.26 19.76
N ILE A 143 -2.77 -0.25 20.85
CA ILE A 143 -1.30 -0.14 20.82
C ILE A 143 -0.70 -1.31 20.05
N GLY A 144 -1.09 -2.54 20.41
CA GLY A 144 -0.55 -3.73 19.77
C GLY A 144 -0.88 -3.80 18.28
N VAL A 145 -2.12 -3.49 17.88
CA VAL A 145 -2.53 -3.44 16.47
C VAL A 145 -1.77 -2.34 15.74
N THR A 146 -1.57 -1.18 16.37
CA THR A 146 -0.77 -0.10 15.78
C THR A 146 0.66 -0.57 15.46
N SER A 147 1.27 -1.37 16.34
CA SER A 147 2.58 -1.96 16.07
C SER A 147 2.55 -2.92 14.87
N ILE A 148 1.58 -3.82 14.80
CA ILE A 148 1.42 -4.76 13.68
C ILE A 148 1.23 -4.01 12.36
N VAL A 149 0.38 -2.98 12.36
CA VAL A 149 0.13 -2.13 11.18
C VAL A 149 1.38 -1.33 10.79
N SER A 150 2.19 -0.91 11.76
CA SER A 150 3.45 -0.21 11.48
C SER A 150 4.44 -1.11 10.76
N ASP A 151 4.55 -2.37 11.15
CA ASP A 151 5.40 -3.34 10.46
C ASP A 151 4.84 -3.70 9.07
N ALA A 152 3.52 -3.78 8.93
CA ALA A 152 2.88 -3.95 7.64
C ALA A 152 3.16 -2.79 6.67
N LYS A 153 3.15 -1.55 7.16
CA LYS A 153 3.53 -0.37 6.34
C LYS A 153 4.98 -0.42 5.88
N LYS A 154 5.91 -0.90 6.73
CA LYS A 154 7.31 -1.10 6.34
C LYS A 154 7.44 -2.19 5.28
N ALA A 155 6.71 -3.31 5.44
CA ALA A 155 6.69 -4.38 4.45
C ALA A 155 6.11 -3.91 3.12
N ALA A 156 5.03 -3.12 3.15
CA ALA A 156 4.42 -2.54 1.97
C ALA A 156 5.36 -1.59 1.20
N ALA A 157 6.15 -0.79 1.92
CA ALA A 157 7.14 0.11 1.32
C ALA A 157 8.37 -0.61 0.75
N ALA A 158 8.59 -1.87 1.13
CA ALA A 158 9.74 -2.68 0.70
C ALA A 158 9.42 -3.64 -0.46
N ALA A 159 8.18 -3.64 -0.95
CA ALA A 159 7.66 -4.56 -1.97
C ALA A 159 7.82 -4.04 -3.40
#